data_AF-A0A7Y2G6P0-F1
#
_entry.id   AF-A0A7Y2G6P0-F1
#
_cell.length_a   1.000
_cell.length_b   1.000
_cell.length_c   1.000
_cell.angle_alpha   90.00
_cell.angle_beta   90.00
_cell.angle_gamma   90.00
#
_symmetry.space_group_name_H-M   'P 1'
#
loop_
_entity.id
_entity.type
_entity.pdbx_description
1 polymer ?
#
loop_
_entity_poly.entity_id
_entity_poly.type
_entity_poly.pdbx_seq_one_letter_code
_entity_poly.pdbx_strand_id
1 'polypeptide(L)' 'GDVLGAAQSGFPRFRLADLSVHGELLAAARDDAKMIVEKDPKLETERGEALRALLYLFSRDDAVKLLSAG' A
#
# COMPACT_ATOMS: atom_id res chain seq x y z
N GLY A 1 1.67 18.63 18.35
CA GLY A 1 0.95 19.55 19.26
C GLY A 1 0.33 20.60 18.40
N ASP A 2 -1.00 20.73 18.44
CA ASP A 2 -1.73 21.72 17.65
C ASP A 2 -1.35 23.13 18.08
N VAL A 3 -0.90 23.92 17.12
CA VAL A 3 -0.83 25.36 17.25
C VAL A 3 -2.16 25.87 16.70
N LEU A 4 -2.91 26.55 17.56
CA LEU A 4 -4.24 27.15 17.35
C LEU A 4 -5.40 26.30 17.89
N GLY A 5 -5.80 26.67 19.11
CA GLY A 5 -6.91 26.08 19.82
C GLY A 5 -8.25 26.27 19.12
N ALA A 6 -8.94 25.15 18.96
CA ALA A 6 -10.33 24.93 19.34
C ALA A 6 -10.61 23.46 19.01
N ALA A 7 -10.48 22.59 20.01
CA ALA A 7 -10.89 21.20 19.88
C ALA A 7 -12.44 21.15 19.83
N GLN A 8 -13.04 21.45 18.69
CA GLN A 8 -14.43 21.14 18.43
C GLN A 8 -14.56 19.65 18.12
N SER A 9 -15.34 18.96 18.94
CA SER A 9 -15.51 17.51 19.08
C SER A 9 -16.18 16.80 17.88
N GLY A 10 -15.98 17.27 16.65
CA GLY A 10 -16.65 16.72 15.46
C GLY A 10 -15.76 16.50 14.23
N PHE A 11 -14.50 16.92 14.24
CA PHE A 11 -13.63 16.75 13.07
C PHE A 11 -13.01 15.34 13.03
N PRO A 12 -13.07 14.62 11.89
CA PRO A 12 -12.33 13.39 11.71
C PRO A 12 -10.85 13.67 12.00
N ARG A 13 -10.26 12.95 12.97
CA ARG A 13 -8.81 12.97 13.16
C ARG A 13 -8.18 12.44 11.87
N PHE A 14 -7.79 13.35 10.98
CA PHE A 14 -6.87 13.03 9.90
C PHE A 14 -5.56 12.62 10.54
N ARG A 15 -5.35 11.31 10.67
CA ARG A 15 -4.00 10.76 10.89
C ARG A 15 -3.26 10.94 9.57
N LEU A 16 -2.73 12.14 9.36
CA LEU A 16 -1.72 12.34 8.32
C LEU A 16 -0.56 11.42 8.69
N ALA A 17 -0.29 10.44 7.84
CA ALA A 17 0.84 9.54 8.02
C ALA A 17 2.11 10.40 8.09
N ASP A 18 2.92 10.20 9.12
CA ASP A 18 4.20 10.90 9.23
C ASP A 18 5.16 10.32 8.18
N LEU A 19 5.24 11.01 7.06
CA LEU A 19 6.12 10.64 5.94
C LEU A 19 7.60 10.63 6.35
N SER A 20 7.98 11.30 7.45
CA SER A 20 9.36 11.31 7.95
C SER A 20 9.76 10.01 8.65
N VAL A 21 8.80 9.26 9.19
CA VAL A 21 9.05 7.99 9.89
C VAL A 21 8.92 6.78 8.97
N HIS A 22 8.10 6.87 7.92
CA HIS A 22 7.78 5.74 7.04
C HIS A 22 8.24 5.90 5.59
N GLY A 23 8.92 7.01 5.25
CA GLY A 23 9.34 7.30 3.87
C GLY A 23 10.18 6.20 3.22
N GLU A 24 11.16 5.65 3.95
CA GLU A 24 12.03 4.57 3.44
C GLU A 24 11.26 3.27 3.22
N LEU A 25 10.34 2.91 4.13
CA LEU A 25 9.51 1.72 3.98
C LEU A 25 8.56 1.85 2.78
N LEU A 26 8.00 3.04 2.56
CA LEU A 26 7.16 3.32 1.38
C LEU A 26 7.96 3.27 0.08
N ALA A 27 9.20 3.77 0.08
CA ALA A 27 10.09 3.68 -1.08
C ALA A 27 10.43 2.21 -1.39
N ALA A 28 10.86 1.44 -0.38
CA ALA A 28 11.18 0.03 -0.54
C ALA A 28 9.97 -0.79 -1.01
N ALA A 29 8.79 -0.56 -0.44
CA ALA A 29 7.56 -1.24 -0.87
C ALA A 29 7.19 -0.91 -2.32
N ARG A 30 7.39 0.33 -2.76
CA ARG A 30 7.13 0.73 -4.15
C ARG A 30 8.10 0.07 -5.13
N ASP A 31 9.39 0.03 -4.78
CA ASP A 31 10.41 -0.57 -5.63
C ASP A 31 10.20 -2.08 -5.76
N ASP A 32 9.83 -2.75 -4.65
CA ASP A 32 9.49 -4.17 -4.65
C ASP A 32 8.25 -4.46 -5.50
N ALA A 33 7.18 -3.66 -5.35
CA ALA A 33 5.99 -3.79 -6.18
C ALA A 33 6.33 -3.64 -7.67
N LYS A 34 7.13 -2.63 -8.04
CA LYS A 34 7.56 -2.43 -9.43
C LYS A 34 8.34 -3.63 -9.97
N MET A 35 9.27 -4.16 -9.18
CA MET A 35 10.04 -5.35 -9.56
C MET A 35 9.14 -6.56 -9.80
N ILE A 36 8.13 -6.77 -8.95
CA ILE A 36 7.17 -7.87 -9.11
C ILE A 36 6.35 -7.71 -10.38
N VAL A 37 5.85 -6.51 -10.68
CA VAL A 37 5.10 -6.28 -11.93
C VAL A 37 5.96 -6.54 -13.16
N GLU A 38 7.24 -6.16 -13.14
CA GLU A 38 8.15 -6.36 -14.28
C GLU A 38 8.57 -7.82 -14.46
N LYS A 39 8.79 -8.57 -13.38
CA LYS A 39 9.34 -9.94 -13.43
C LYS A 39 8.29 -11.05 -13.37
N ASP A 40 7.17 -10.79 -12.70
CA ASP A 40 6.08 -11.74 -12.49
C ASP A 40 4.72 -11.02 -12.59
N PRO A 41 4.40 -10.46 -13.78
CA PRO A 41 3.17 -9.68 -13.99
C PRO A 41 1.90 -10.49 -13.71
N LYS A 42 1.98 -11.82 -13.88
CA LYS A 42 0.87 -12.74 -13.64
C LYS A 42 0.85 -13.29 -12.22
N LEU A 43 1.84 -13.00 -11.37
CA LEU A 43 1.99 -13.51 -10.00
C LEU A 43 2.04 -15.06 -9.91
N GLU A 44 2.65 -15.73 -10.88
CA GLU A 44 2.69 -17.20 -11.03
C GLU A 44 3.88 -17.85 -10.33
N THR A 45 4.85 -17.08 -9.84
CA THR A 45 5.94 -17.63 -9.02
C THR A 45 5.46 -17.95 -7.60
N GLU A 46 6.21 -18.76 -6.84
CA GLU A 46 5.91 -19.02 -5.42
C GLU A 46 5.71 -17.73 -4.60
N ARG A 47 6.52 -16.70 -4.89
CA ARG A 47 6.40 -15.38 -4.28
C ARG A 47 5.13 -14.65 -4.76
N GLY A 48 4.81 -14.74 -6.05
CA GLY A 48 3.60 -14.18 -6.64
C GLY A 48 2.33 -14.78 -6.02
N GLU A 49 2.28 -16.09 -5.82
CA GLU A 49 1.16 -16.78 -5.17
C GLU A 49 0.96 -16.31 -3.72
N ALA A 50 2.04 -16.18 -2.95
CA ALA A 50 1.99 -15.62 -1.60
C ALA A 50 1.46 -14.16 -1.61
N LEU A 51 1.85 -13.35 -2.60
CA LEU A 51 1.34 -11.99 -2.76
C LEU A 51 -0.15 -11.97 -3.11
N ARG A 52 -0.66 -12.91 -3.93
CA ARG A 52 -2.11 -13.03 -4.18
C ARG A 52 -2.88 -13.31 -2.90
N ALA A 53 -2.38 -14.20 -2.04
CA ALA A 53 -3.00 -14.49 -0.76
C ALA A 53 -3.05 -13.24 0.14
N LEU A 54 -1.98 -12.44 0.16
CA LEU A 54 -1.96 -11.17 0.89
C LEU A 54 -2.93 -10.14 0.29
N LEU A 55 -2.98 -10.00 -1.03
CA LEU A 55 -3.92 -9.10 -1.70
C LEU A 55 -5.37 -9.46 -1.38
N TYR A 56 -5.69 -10.76 -1.38
CA TYR A 56 -6.99 -11.27 -0.96
C TYR A 56 -7.32 -10.92 0.50
N LEU A 57 -6.38 -11.19 1.42
CA LEU A 57 -6.57 -10.93 2.85
C LEU A 57 -6.80 -9.43 3.15
N PHE A 58 -6.15 -8.55 2.41
CA PHE A 58 -6.29 -7.10 2.56
C PHE A 58 -7.38 -6.49 1.67
N SER A 59 -8.23 -7.31 1.03
CA SER A 59 -9.32 -6.87 0.15
C SER A 59 -8.86 -5.96 -0.99
N ARG A 60 -7.70 -6.28 -1.58
CA ARG A 60 -7.07 -5.57 -2.72
C ARG A 60 -7.15 -6.39 -4.01
N ASP A 61 -8.15 -7.24 -4.12
CA ASP A 61 -8.34 -8.22 -5.19
C ASP A 61 -8.44 -7.56 -6.57
N ASP A 62 -9.01 -6.35 -6.62
CA ASP A 62 -9.10 -5.56 -7.84
C ASP A 62 -7.72 -5.14 -8.38
N ALA A 63 -6.70 -5.06 -7.53
CA ALA A 63 -5.33 -4.81 -7.97
C ALA A 63 -4.79 -5.97 -8.81
N VAL A 64 -5.18 -7.21 -8.53
CA VAL A 64 -4.77 -8.39 -9.32
C VAL A 64 -5.30 -8.30 -10.74
N LYS A 65 -6.55 -7.86 -10.92
CA LYS A 65 -7.17 -7.68 -12.25
C LYS A 65 -6.44 -6.60 -13.07
N LEU A 66 -6.04 -5.51 -12.42
CA LEU A 66 -5.28 -4.43 -13.05
C LEU A 66 -3.88 -4.85 -13.46
N LEU A 67 -3.21 -5.69 -12.65
CA LEU A 67 -1.90 -6.26 -12.98
C LEU A 67 -1.96 -7.18 -14.21
N SER A 68 -3.02 -7.99 -14.34
CA SER A 68 -3.22 -8.87 -15.49
C SER A 68 -3.66 -8.16 -16.79
N ALA A 69 -4.05 -6.88 -16.72
CA ALA A 69 -4.51 -6.10 -17.86
C ALA A 69 -3.38 -5.30 -18.57
N GLY A 70 -2.16 -5.31 -18.02
CA GLY A 70 -0.94 -4.74 -18.61
C GLY A 70 0.03 -5.82 -19.04
#